data_AF-A0AAV5E8D6-F1
#
_entry.id   AF-A0AAV5E8D6-F1
#
_cell.length_a   1.000
_cell.length_b   1.000
_cell.length_c   1.000
_cell.angle_alpha   90.00
_cell.angle_beta   90.00
_cell.angle_gamma   90.00
#
_symmetry.space_group_name_H-M   'P 1'
#
loop_
_entity.id
_entity.type
_entity.pdbx_description
1 polymer ?
#
loop_
_entity_poly.entity_id
_entity_poly.type
_entity_poly.pdbx_seq_one_letter_code
_entity_poly.pdbx_strand_id
1 'polypeptide(L)'
;MATDIGDSTRTLFWEDRWLHGQRVIDIAPRLYLVVAKRIIKKRTVAEALNEHLWLRDARGASSVGELREFFALWDIFQDVALQPEAEDRHYWRRCSSGKYSAKSAYLHLFSGATQFGPWERTWQTWAPGKCKFFLWLVAHDRC
;
A
#
# COMPACT_ATOMS: atom_id res chain seq x y z
N MET A 1 2.34 2.55 4.13
CA MET A 1 2.07 2.15 5.53
C MET A 1 1.70 0.67 5.54
N ALA A 2 1.89 -0.01 6.67
CA ALA A 2 1.25 -1.29 6.97
C ALA A 2 0.61 -1.19 8.36
N THR A 3 -0.28 -2.13 8.66
CA THR A 3 -1.00 -2.19 9.93
C THR A 3 -0.83 -3.57 10.54
N ASP A 4 -0.44 -3.63 11.82
CA ASP A 4 -0.66 -4.80 12.64
C ASP A 4 -2.05 -4.67 13.27
N ILE A 5 -2.86 -5.71 13.11
CA ILE A 5 -4.28 -5.71 13.47
C ILE A 5 -4.51 -5.80 14.99
N GLY A 6 -5.34 -4.90 15.51
CA GLY A 6 -5.91 -4.94 16.86
C GLY A 6 -7.42 -5.15 16.78
N ASP A 7 -8.19 -4.10 17.07
CA ASP A 7 -9.65 -4.04 16.93
C ASP A 7 -10.09 -3.97 15.45
N SER A 8 -9.23 -3.41 14.60
CA SER A 8 -9.35 -3.30 13.16
C SER A 8 -10.66 -2.75 12.62
N THR A 9 -11.24 -1.81 13.37
CA THR A 9 -12.48 -1.08 13.02
C THR A 9 -12.23 0.01 11.98
N ARG A 10 -10.97 0.40 11.75
CA ARG A 10 -10.59 1.46 10.80
C ARG A 10 -9.70 0.99 9.65
N THR A 11 -9.19 -0.23 9.73
CA THR A 11 -8.36 -0.83 8.69
C THR A 11 -9.23 -1.47 7.63
N LEU A 12 -9.03 -1.12 6.35
CA LEU A 12 -9.81 -1.62 5.23
C LEU A 12 -9.32 -3.01 4.79
N PHE A 13 -10.23 -3.97 4.76
CA PHE A 13 -9.92 -5.37 4.47
C PHE A 13 -9.29 -5.57 3.09
N TRP A 14 -9.83 -4.94 2.05
CA TRP A 14 -9.39 -5.18 0.67
C TRP A 14 -8.23 -4.26 0.22
N GLU A 15 -8.11 -3.07 0.82
CA GLU A 15 -7.18 -2.01 0.36
C GLU A 15 -5.93 -1.87 1.24
N ASP A 16 -6.04 -2.07 2.54
CA ASP A 16 -4.91 -1.83 3.45
C ASP A 16 -3.95 -3.02 3.53
N ARG A 17 -2.72 -2.69 3.94
CA ARG A 17 -1.61 -3.64 4.09
C ARG A 17 -1.59 -4.25 5.49
N TRP A 18 -2.56 -5.09 5.80
CA TRP A 18 -2.75 -5.65 7.13
C TRP A 18 -2.41 -7.15 7.23
N LEU A 19 -2.25 -7.84 6.10
CA LEU A 19 -1.87 -9.25 6.04
C LEU A 19 -0.35 -9.42 5.96
N HIS A 20 0.35 -9.38 7.11
CA HIS A 20 1.82 -9.36 7.14
C HIS A 20 2.41 -8.27 6.23
N GLY A 21 1.69 -7.16 6.12
CA GLY A 21 2.00 -6.06 5.23
C GLY A 21 1.60 -6.24 3.75
N GLN A 22 0.97 -7.32 3.36
CA GLN A 22 0.38 -7.42 2.02
C GLN A 22 -1.05 -6.91 2.04
N ARG A 23 -1.52 -6.43 0.88
CA ARG A 23 -2.95 -6.22 0.64
C ARG A 23 -3.54 -7.51 0.10
N VAL A 24 -4.85 -7.67 0.21
CA VAL A 24 -5.54 -8.83 -0.36
C VAL A 24 -5.32 -8.92 -1.88
N ILE A 25 -5.31 -7.80 -2.61
CA ILE A 25 -5.01 -7.79 -4.06
C ILE A 25 -3.60 -8.32 -4.40
N ASP A 26 -2.63 -8.18 -3.50
CA ASP A 26 -1.26 -8.66 -3.75
C ASP A 26 -1.18 -10.20 -3.69
N ILE A 27 -2.16 -10.85 -3.04
CA ILE A 27 -2.27 -12.32 -2.89
C ILE A 27 -3.30 -12.90 -3.87
N ALA A 28 -4.44 -12.23 -4.00
CA ALA A 28 -5.63 -12.69 -4.71
C ALA A 28 -6.14 -11.62 -5.71
N PRO A 29 -5.36 -11.30 -6.76
CA PRO A 29 -5.69 -10.22 -7.69
C PRO A 29 -6.94 -10.50 -8.53
N ARG A 30 -7.21 -11.76 -8.91
CA ARG A 30 -8.39 -12.12 -9.72
C ARG A 30 -9.64 -12.04 -8.88
N LEU A 31 -9.60 -12.57 -7.67
CA LEU A 31 -10.73 -12.49 -6.74
C LEU A 31 -11.09 -11.04 -6.42
N TYR A 32 -10.08 -10.19 -6.18
CA TYR A 32 -10.27 -8.78 -5.92
C TYR A 32 -11.07 -8.07 -7.02
N LEU A 33 -10.84 -8.42 -8.29
CA LEU A 33 -11.53 -7.79 -9.44
C LEU A 33 -13.03 -8.12 -9.48
N VAL A 34 -13.46 -9.20 -8.84
CA VAL A 34 -14.85 -9.65 -8.80
C VAL A 34 -15.63 -8.98 -7.66
N VAL A 35 -14.93 -8.47 -6.64
CA VAL A 35 -15.58 -7.79 -5.50
C VAL A 35 -16.06 -6.40 -5.92
N ALA A 36 -17.28 -6.04 -5.49
CA ALA A 36 -17.84 -4.73 -5.81
C ALA A 36 -16.98 -3.58 -5.25
N LYS A 37 -16.67 -2.57 -6.07
CA LYS A 37 -15.85 -1.41 -5.69
C LYS A 37 -16.32 -0.70 -4.41
N ARG A 38 -17.64 -0.69 -4.16
CA ARG A 38 -18.22 -0.11 -2.93
C ARG A 38 -17.80 -0.88 -1.68
N ILE A 39 -17.70 -2.21 -1.77
CA ILE A 39 -17.29 -3.08 -0.68
C ILE A 39 -15.80 -2.89 -0.41
N ILE A 40 -14.98 -2.95 -1.46
CA ILE A 40 -13.51 -2.76 -1.38
C ILE A 40 -13.15 -1.49 -0.60
N LYS A 41 -13.84 -0.38 -0.87
CA LYS A 41 -13.55 0.93 -0.27
C LYS A 41 -14.09 1.15 1.14
N LYS A 42 -14.91 0.24 1.67
CA LYS A 42 -15.63 0.45 2.94
C LYS A 42 -15.48 -0.68 3.95
N ARG A 43 -15.34 -1.92 3.47
CA ARG A 43 -15.25 -3.09 4.31
C ARG A 43 -14.02 -3.00 5.21
N THR A 44 -14.26 -2.98 6.51
CA THR A 44 -13.18 -3.03 7.51
C THR A 44 -12.76 -4.48 7.77
N VAL A 45 -11.57 -4.68 8.31
CA VAL A 45 -11.10 -6.02 8.70
C VAL A 45 -11.98 -6.60 9.81
N ALA A 46 -12.37 -5.77 10.79
CA ALA A 46 -13.31 -6.17 11.84
C ALA A 46 -14.62 -6.70 11.26
N GLU A 47 -15.25 -5.96 10.34
CA GLU A 47 -16.48 -6.39 9.68
C GLU A 47 -16.29 -7.61 8.79
N ALA A 48 -15.16 -7.71 8.09
CA ALA A 48 -14.89 -8.78 7.15
C ALA A 48 -14.71 -10.14 7.85
N LEU A 49 -13.95 -10.15 8.94
CA LEU A 49 -13.64 -11.35 9.71
C LEU A 49 -14.77 -11.73 10.64
N ASN A 50 -15.48 -10.74 11.21
CA ASN A 50 -16.68 -11.01 11.99
C ASN A 50 -17.76 -11.67 11.10
N GLU A 51 -18.33 -12.78 11.56
CA GLU A 51 -19.30 -13.60 10.82
C GLU A 51 -18.87 -14.03 9.40
N HIS A 52 -17.57 -13.97 9.10
CA HIS A 52 -17.01 -14.27 7.77
C HIS A 52 -17.66 -13.50 6.62
N LEU A 53 -18.02 -12.22 6.81
CA LEU A 53 -18.68 -11.42 5.76
C LEU A 53 -17.85 -11.27 4.48
N TRP A 54 -16.54 -11.39 4.54
CA TRP A 54 -15.69 -11.38 3.34
C TRP A 54 -16.02 -12.51 2.35
N LEU A 55 -16.56 -13.64 2.83
CA LEU A 55 -17.09 -14.72 1.98
C LEU A 55 -18.21 -14.21 1.08
N ARG A 56 -19.08 -13.38 1.65
CA ARG A 56 -20.24 -12.81 0.96
C ARG A 56 -19.81 -11.80 -0.09
N ASP A 57 -18.69 -11.11 0.15
CA ASP A 57 -18.07 -10.16 -0.76
C ASP A 57 -17.50 -10.87 -2.00
N ALA A 58 -16.96 -12.09 -1.80
CA ALA A 58 -16.38 -12.94 -2.82
C ALA A 58 -17.40 -13.77 -3.64
N ARG A 59 -18.72 -13.60 -3.43
CA ARG A 59 -19.77 -14.42 -4.05
C ARG A 59 -19.80 -14.46 -5.58
N GLY A 60 -19.20 -13.48 -6.25
CA GLY A 60 -19.11 -13.48 -7.71
C GLY A 60 -18.05 -14.43 -8.28
N ALA A 61 -17.19 -15.01 -7.43
CA ALA A 61 -16.12 -15.91 -7.85
C ALA A 61 -16.71 -17.16 -8.52
N SER A 62 -16.37 -17.37 -9.79
CA SER A 62 -16.90 -18.45 -10.61
C SER A 62 -15.83 -19.15 -11.44
N SER A 63 -14.70 -18.49 -11.73
CA SER A 63 -13.59 -19.12 -12.43
C SER A 63 -12.71 -19.95 -11.48
N VAL A 64 -12.06 -20.99 -12.01
CA VAL A 64 -11.08 -21.80 -11.26
C VAL A 64 -9.98 -20.93 -10.67
N GLY A 65 -9.58 -19.86 -11.39
CA GLY A 65 -8.58 -18.92 -10.92
C GLY A 65 -9.02 -18.15 -9.68
N GLU A 66 -10.25 -17.62 -9.68
CA GLU A 66 -10.83 -16.92 -8.54
C GLU A 66 -11.04 -17.84 -7.35
N LEU A 67 -11.56 -19.06 -7.58
CA LEU A 67 -11.79 -20.05 -6.52
C LEU A 67 -10.48 -20.48 -5.86
N ARG A 68 -9.41 -20.68 -6.63
CA ARG A 68 -8.08 -21.00 -6.06
C ARG A 68 -7.57 -19.88 -5.15
N GLU A 69 -7.70 -18.63 -5.59
CA GLU A 69 -7.30 -17.48 -4.78
C GLU A 69 -8.18 -17.31 -3.53
N PHE A 70 -9.48 -17.59 -3.65
CA PHE A 70 -10.41 -17.62 -2.53
C PHE A 70 -10.00 -18.66 -1.47
N PHE A 71 -9.65 -19.89 -1.87
CA PHE A 71 -9.18 -20.90 -0.91
C PHE A 71 -7.83 -20.52 -0.28
N ALA A 72 -6.92 -19.93 -1.05
CA ALA A 72 -5.65 -19.45 -0.50
C ALA A 72 -5.88 -18.37 0.59
N LEU A 73 -6.82 -17.46 0.38
CA LEU A 73 -7.21 -16.49 1.41
C LEU A 73 -7.93 -17.14 2.59
N TRP A 74 -8.80 -18.12 2.33
CA TRP A 74 -9.50 -18.86 3.38
C TRP A 74 -8.51 -19.46 4.37
N ASP A 75 -7.48 -20.15 3.87
CA ASP A 75 -6.45 -20.77 4.70
C ASP A 75 -5.69 -19.72 5.54
N ILE A 76 -5.34 -18.57 4.93
CA ILE A 76 -4.67 -17.47 5.65
C ILE A 76 -5.55 -16.91 6.77
N PHE A 77 -6.83 -16.70 6.51
CA PHE A 77 -7.72 -16.06 7.47
C PHE A 77 -8.15 -16.97 8.63
N GLN A 78 -7.96 -18.29 8.54
CA GLN A 78 -8.20 -19.20 9.67
C GLN A 78 -7.31 -18.87 10.88
N ASP A 79 -6.08 -18.42 10.62
CA ASP A 79 -5.08 -18.14 11.66
C ASP A 79 -5.13 -16.68 12.14
N VAL A 80 -6.05 -15.86 11.60
CA VAL A 80 -6.16 -14.44 11.95
C VAL A 80 -7.14 -14.26 13.12
N ALA A 81 -6.61 -13.80 14.26
CA ALA A 81 -7.41 -13.43 15.42
C ALA A 81 -7.32 -11.91 15.67
N LEU A 82 -8.48 -11.26 15.80
CA LEU A 82 -8.57 -9.86 16.22
C LEU A 82 -8.40 -9.73 17.73
N GLN A 83 -7.91 -8.57 18.16
CA GLN A 83 -7.72 -8.23 19.57
C GLN A 83 -8.64 -7.05 19.91
N PRO A 84 -9.88 -7.29 20.40
CA PRO A 84 -10.90 -6.25 20.53
C PRO A 84 -10.53 -5.09 21.46
N GLU A 85 -9.61 -5.32 22.40
CA GLU A 85 -9.16 -4.33 23.37
C GLU A 85 -7.86 -3.61 22.96
N ALA A 86 -7.23 -4.03 21.85
CA ALA A 86 -5.99 -3.44 21.37
C ALA A 86 -6.25 -2.54 20.16
N GLU A 87 -5.59 -1.38 20.12
CA GLU A 87 -5.65 -0.51 18.94
C GLU A 87 -4.77 -1.06 17.80
N ASP A 88 -5.20 -0.82 16.55
CA ASP A 88 -4.38 -1.06 15.36
C ASP A 88 -3.03 -0.31 15.44
N ARG A 89 -1.94 -1.00 15.09
CA ARG A 89 -0.60 -0.41 15.06
C ARG A 89 -0.16 -0.16 13.63
N HIS A 90 -0.05 1.11 13.23
CA HIS A 90 0.47 1.48 11.92
C HIS A 90 1.99 1.67 11.93
N TYR A 91 2.67 1.18 10.90
CA TYR A 91 4.11 1.35 10.74
C TYR A 91 4.56 1.52 9.29
N TRP A 92 5.70 2.19 9.13
CA TRP A 92 6.34 2.46 7.86
C TRP A 92 7.32 1.33 7.49
N ARG A 93 6.85 0.34 6.72
CA ARG A 93 7.66 -0.83 6.28
C ARG A 93 8.99 -0.46 5.62
N ARG A 94 9.01 0.68 4.95
CA ARG A 94 10.14 1.15 4.14
C ARG A 94 11.28 1.73 4.99
N CYS A 95 11.18 1.64 6.32
CA CYS A 95 12.25 1.95 7.27
C CYS A 95 12.31 0.84 8.33
N SER A 96 13.50 0.39 8.68
CA SER A 96 13.71 -0.67 9.69
C SER A 96 13.21 -0.28 11.08
N SER A 97 13.18 1.02 11.40
CA SER A 97 12.62 1.51 12.66
C SER A 97 11.08 1.48 12.71
N GLY A 98 10.42 1.20 11.57
CA GLY A 98 8.96 1.28 11.44
C GLY A 98 8.39 2.70 11.53
N LYS A 99 9.23 3.72 11.76
CA LYS A 99 8.81 5.12 11.88
C LYS A 99 8.78 5.80 10.52
N TYR A 100 7.72 6.57 10.28
CA TYR A 100 7.62 7.42 9.11
C TYR A 100 8.60 8.59 9.20
N SER A 101 9.21 8.94 8.07
CA SER A 101 9.88 10.22 7.88
C SER A 101 9.71 10.69 6.44
N ALA A 102 9.57 12.00 6.23
CA ALA A 102 9.47 12.58 4.89
C ALA A 102 10.68 12.18 4.01
N LYS A 103 11.89 12.12 4.60
CA LYS A 103 13.11 11.66 3.92
C LYS A 103 12.97 10.23 3.40
N SER A 104 12.55 9.30 4.25
CA SER A 104 12.36 7.90 3.83
C SER A 104 11.25 7.75 2.79
N ALA A 105 10.16 8.51 2.91
CA ALA A 105 9.09 8.51 1.92
C ALA A 105 9.58 8.99 0.55
N TYR A 106 10.33 10.09 0.52
CA TYR A 106 10.95 10.63 -0.68
C TYR A 106 11.91 9.62 -1.32
N LEU A 107 12.85 9.06 -0.56
CA LEU A 107 13.82 8.09 -1.08
C LEU A 107 13.14 6.85 -1.69
N HIS A 108 12.06 6.37 -1.08
CA HIS A 108 11.30 5.23 -1.62
C HIS A 108 10.46 5.60 -2.84
N LEU A 109 9.90 6.81 -2.89
CA LEU A 109 9.14 7.30 -4.05
C LEU A 109 10.03 7.43 -5.30
N PHE A 110 11.28 7.87 -5.11
CA PHE A 110 12.27 8.05 -6.16
C PHE A 110 13.24 6.87 -6.27
N SER A 111 12.90 5.72 -5.69
CA SER A 111 13.72 4.51 -5.84
C SER A 111 13.73 4.09 -7.31
N GLY A 112 14.92 3.99 -7.90
CA GLY A 112 15.09 3.68 -9.33
C GLY A 112 14.92 4.89 -10.27
N ALA A 113 14.70 6.10 -9.73
CA ALA A 113 14.74 7.30 -10.54
C ALA A 113 16.18 7.54 -11.04
N THR A 114 16.30 7.94 -12.31
CA THR A 114 17.58 8.38 -12.85
C THR A 114 18.04 9.59 -12.07
N GLN A 115 19.17 9.45 -11.37
CA GLN A 115 19.75 10.57 -10.65
C GLN A 115 20.23 11.61 -11.65
N PHE A 116 19.79 12.85 -11.46
CA PHE A 116 20.33 13.98 -12.19
C PHE A 116 21.75 14.27 -11.68
N GLY A 117 22.75 13.58 -12.23
CA GLY A 117 24.16 13.71 -11.81
C GLY A 117 24.67 15.15 -11.70
N PRO A 118 24.35 16.06 -12.66
CA PRO A 118 24.77 17.46 -12.60
C PRO A 118 24.03 18.33 -11.57
N TRP A 119 23.19 17.79 -10.68
CA TRP A 119 22.37 18.60 -9.75
C TRP A 119 23.21 19.56 -8.91
N GLU A 120 24.42 19.16 -8.51
CA GLU A 120 25.35 19.99 -7.74
C GLU A 120 25.76 21.22 -8.54
N ARG A 121 26.10 21.03 -9.82
CA ARG A 121 26.50 22.11 -10.74
C ARG A 121 25.33 23.05 -11.05
N THR A 122 24.09 22.57 -11.02
CA THR A 122 22.92 23.42 -11.22
C THR A 122 22.52 24.17 -9.95
N TRP A 123 22.48 23.49 -8.81
CA TRP A 123 21.87 24.02 -7.58
C TRP A 123 22.86 24.62 -6.58
N GLN A 124 24.13 24.16 -6.54
CA GLN A 124 25.15 24.65 -5.60
C GLN A 124 25.96 25.85 -6.13
N THR A 125 25.71 26.31 -7.36
CA THR A 125 26.37 27.53 -7.88
C THR A 125 25.83 28.80 -7.20
N TRP A 126 26.62 29.88 -7.27
CA TRP A 126 26.20 31.21 -6.83
C TRP A 126 25.23 31.92 -7.80
N ALA A 127 24.84 31.25 -8.89
CA ALA A 127 23.99 31.84 -9.91
C ALA A 127 22.59 32.20 -9.37
N PRO A 128 21.93 33.25 -9.90
CA PRO A 128 20.55 33.56 -9.54
C PRO A 128 19.59 32.40 -9.85
N GLY A 129 18.49 32.30 -9.11
CA GLY A 129 17.51 31.20 -9.25
C GLY A 129 16.98 31.01 -10.67
N LYS A 130 16.79 32.10 -11.42
CA LYS A 130 16.38 32.05 -12.84
C LYS A 130 17.40 31.30 -13.71
N CYS A 131 18.70 31.51 -13.48
CA CYS A 131 19.77 30.83 -14.20
C CYS A 131 19.86 29.35 -13.82
N LYS A 132 19.69 29.02 -12.53
CA LYS A 132 19.65 27.63 -12.05
C LYS A 132 18.49 26.85 -12.67
N PHE A 133 17.31 27.45 -12.70
CA PHE A 133 16.13 26.85 -13.31
C PHE A 133 16.29 26.66 -14.82
N PHE A 134 16.86 27.65 -15.53
CA PHE A 134 17.19 27.50 -16.94
C PHE A 134 18.17 26.36 -17.19
N LEU A 135 19.29 26.29 -16.44
CA LEU A 135 20.25 25.19 -16.54
C LEU A 135 19.63 23.83 -16.24
N TRP A 136 18.68 23.75 -15.31
CA TRP A 136 17.91 22.55 -15.04
C TRP A 136 17.06 22.12 -16.25
N LEU A 137 16.36 23.06 -16.90
CA LEU A 137 15.59 22.77 -18.12
C LEU A 137 16.48 22.31 -19.27
N VAL A 138 17.61 22.98 -19.50
CA VAL A 138 18.61 22.58 -20.52
C VAL A 138 19.06 21.15 -20.28
N ALA A 139 19.41 20.82 -19.03
CA ALA A 139 19.92 19.51 -18.70
C ALA A 139 18.87 18.39 -18.76
N HIS A 140 17.59 18.74 -18.87
CA HIS A 140 16.48 17.83 -19.12
C HIS A 140 15.98 17.87 -20.58
N ASP A 141 16.63 18.61 -21.47
CA ASP A 141 16.23 18.81 -22.87
C ASP A 141 14.80 19.37 -23.01
N ARG A 142 14.49 20.39 -22.20
CA ARG A 142 13.16 21.04 -22.13
C ARG A 142 13.21 22.54 -22.38
N CYS A 143 14.12 22.97 -23.26
CA CYS A 143 14.28 24.37 -23.65
C CYS A 143 13.55 24.70 -24.95
#